data_AF-A0A8T5DY77-F1
#
_entry.id   AF-A0A8T5DY77-F1
#
_cell.length_a   1.000
_cell.length_b   1.000
_cell.length_c   1.000
_cell.angle_alpha   90.00
_cell.angle_beta   90.00
_cell.angle_gamma   90.00
#
_symmetry.space_group_name_H-M   'P 1'
#
loop_
_entity.id
_entity.type
_entity.pdbx_description
1 polymer ?
#
loop_
_entity_poly.entity_id
_entity_poly.type
_entity_poly.pdbx_seq_one_letter_code
_entity_poly.pdbx_strand_id
1 'polypeptide(L)'
;MRQTRKQILIKIMKLLERDNSLTFQQIVDKTKSSWETINKNVLLLKELKLVNEKIENKSRMIFLAIPNIEKNTDTLYGLPLSKDILNKSRCIFQAVSDVWKDKENYNIRPTRLQKASVRVVEKMNLPIPIAWYRFGKILPVFPQTIVCQDSEDYKEIREVAEIVYLEDKDKTVLALELEQYKEKPLYAFSLKLRRKLERTTWSKKEKEEIKDILYQLMFTIRFDKKFDEYANVASEFAQMFIEILKESQRVLDDNQEIILDTYKDVWDLVSMIEFYNSLQKYCSTEILDKHLSWPFKVEKGNATESLKRFSELLPTVKEVNSPLRKYKGRAKLQNH
;
A
#
# COMPACT_ATOMS: atom_id res chain seq x y z
N MET A 1 -14.37 18.95 0.44
CA MET A 1 -13.72 17.76 -0.15
C MET A 1 -14.46 16.51 0.30
N ARG A 2 -14.87 15.66 -0.65
CA ARG A 2 -15.49 14.36 -0.37
C ARG A 2 -14.43 13.41 0.19
N GLN A 3 -14.67 12.78 1.34
CA GLN A 3 -13.74 11.80 1.90
C GLN A 3 -13.80 10.50 1.11
N THR A 4 -12.65 9.88 0.87
CA THR A 4 -12.61 8.55 0.24
C THR A 4 -13.03 7.48 1.25
N ARG A 5 -13.52 6.34 0.77
CA ARG A 5 -13.92 5.20 1.63
C ARG A 5 -12.78 4.78 2.57
N LYS A 6 -11.55 4.69 2.04
CA LYS A 6 -10.33 4.38 2.81
C LYS A 6 -10.10 5.36 3.96
N GLN A 7 -10.29 6.66 3.72
CA GLN A 7 -10.19 7.68 4.77
C GLN A 7 -11.25 7.48 5.86
N ILE A 8 -12.48 7.13 5.48
CA ILE A 8 -13.56 6.87 6.42
C ILE A 8 -13.26 5.61 7.25
N LEU A 9 -12.82 4.51 6.64
CA LEU A 9 -12.40 3.29 7.36
C LEU A 9 -11.32 3.57 8.39
N ILE A 10 -10.25 4.27 7.97
CA ILE A 10 -9.14 4.64 8.86
C ILE A 10 -9.67 5.52 10.01
N LYS A 11 -10.58 6.45 9.71
CA LYS A 11 -11.16 7.34 10.74
C LYS A 11 -12.02 6.57 11.74
N ILE A 12 -12.88 5.65 11.29
CA ILE A 12 -13.67 4.78 12.17
C ILE A 12 -12.74 3.98 13.09
N MET A 13 -11.72 3.36 12.52
CA MET A 13 -10.77 2.55 13.28
C MET A 13 -10.02 3.38 14.33
N LYS A 14 -9.51 4.56 13.97
CA LYS A 14 -8.86 5.47 14.94
C LYS A 14 -9.78 5.92 16.07
N LEU A 15 -11.06 6.15 15.78
CA LEU A 15 -12.05 6.49 16.80
C LEU A 15 -12.26 5.33 17.78
N LEU A 16 -12.38 4.11 17.26
CA LEU A 16 -12.55 2.91 18.06
C LEU A 16 -11.28 2.54 18.85
N GLU A 17 -10.08 2.81 18.33
CA GLU A 17 -8.81 2.64 19.04
C GLU A 17 -8.69 3.57 20.24
N ARG A 18 -9.20 4.81 20.12
CA ARG A 18 -9.17 5.79 21.20
C ARG A 18 -10.23 5.50 22.26
N ASP A 19 -11.46 5.22 21.83
CA ASP A 19 -12.63 5.21 22.70
C ASP A 19 -13.03 3.77 23.13
N ASN A 20 -12.34 2.73 22.63
CA ASN A 20 -12.59 1.27 22.77
C ASN A 20 -13.95 0.77 22.26
N SER A 21 -15.02 1.54 22.48
CA SER A 21 -16.37 1.27 22.00
C SER A 21 -17.11 2.58 21.73
N LEU A 22 -17.91 2.62 20.67
CA LEU A 22 -18.74 3.77 20.33
C LEU A 22 -20.10 3.31 19.82
N THR A 23 -21.14 4.09 20.07
CA THR A 23 -22.41 3.89 19.38
C THR A 23 -22.22 4.18 17.89
N PHE A 24 -23.00 3.51 17.05
CA PHE A 24 -23.03 3.77 15.62
C PHE A 24 -23.30 5.25 15.31
N GLN A 25 -24.19 5.89 16.08
CA GLN A 25 -24.48 7.31 15.94
C GLN A 25 -23.26 8.19 16.28
N GLN A 26 -22.54 7.88 17.36
CA GLN A 26 -21.31 8.60 17.69
C GLN A 26 -20.25 8.47 16.58
N ILE A 27 -20.18 7.32 15.90
CA ILE A 27 -19.28 7.15 14.75
C ILE A 27 -19.73 8.05 13.60
N VAL A 28 -21.02 8.08 13.27
CA VAL A 28 -21.60 8.99 12.25
C VAL A 28 -21.23 10.44 12.54
N ASP A 29 -21.47 10.89 13.77
CA ASP A 29 -21.24 12.29 14.17
C ASP A 29 -19.75 12.66 14.14
N LYS A 30 -18.88 11.80 14.70
CA LYS A 30 -17.42 12.05 14.75
C LYS A 30 -16.76 11.93 13.38
N THR A 31 -17.26 11.04 12.51
CA THR A 31 -16.74 10.90 11.15
C THR A 31 -17.21 12.03 10.23
N LYS A 32 -18.37 12.65 10.51
CA LYS A 32 -19.04 13.63 9.64
C LYS A 32 -19.37 13.03 8.26
N SER A 33 -19.85 11.79 8.25
CA SER A 33 -20.23 11.05 7.04
C SER A 33 -21.66 10.53 7.15
N SER A 34 -22.31 10.19 6.03
CA SER A 34 -23.71 9.72 6.05
C SER A 34 -23.86 8.37 6.76
N TRP A 35 -25.05 8.11 7.28
CA TRP A 35 -25.40 6.85 7.94
C TRP A 35 -25.12 5.64 7.04
N GLU A 36 -25.51 5.69 5.76
CA GLU A 36 -25.29 4.61 4.79
C GLU A 36 -23.80 4.38 4.54
N THR A 37 -23.02 5.45 4.46
CA THR A 37 -21.58 5.37 4.23
C THR A 37 -20.90 4.72 5.43
N ILE A 38 -21.25 5.12 6.65
CA ILE A 38 -20.71 4.50 7.87
C ILE A 38 -21.19 3.06 7.99
N ASN A 39 -22.43 2.75 7.64
CA ASN A 39 -22.95 1.39 7.71
C ASN A 39 -22.18 0.45 6.78
N LYS A 40 -21.96 0.85 5.51
CA LYS A 40 -21.16 0.07 4.56
C LYS A 40 -19.73 -0.16 5.05
N ASN A 41 -19.11 0.85 5.66
CA ASN A 41 -17.75 0.73 6.18
C ASN A 41 -17.69 -0.14 7.44
N VAL A 42 -18.64 -0.01 8.37
CA VAL A 42 -18.73 -0.87 9.56
C VAL A 42 -19.00 -2.32 9.16
N LEU A 43 -19.89 -2.56 8.18
CA LEU A 43 -20.13 -3.90 7.64
C LEU A 43 -18.85 -4.52 7.08
N LEU A 44 -18.10 -3.78 6.27
CA LEU A 44 -16.79 -4.24 5.78
C LEU A 44 -15.84 -4.56 6.94
N LEU A 45 -15.75 -3.68 7.95
CA LEU A 45 -14.89 -3.93 9.11
C LEU A 45 -15.32 -5.18 9.90
N LYS A 46 -16.63 -5.49 9.96
CA LYS A 46 -17.14 -6.73 10.56
C LYS A 46 -16.79 -7.96 9.73
N GLU A 47 -16.96 -7.88 8.40
CA GLU A 47 -16.57 -8.95 7.47
C GLU A 47 -15.07 -9.27 7.57
N LEU A 48 -14.24 -8.24 7.72
CA LEU A 48 -12.80 -8.35 7.94
C LEU A 48 -12.43 -8.82 9.38
N LYS A 49 -13.43 -9.05 10.25
CA LYS A 49 -13.27 -9.42 11.66
C LYS A 49 -12.39 -8.42 12.43
N LEU A 50 -12.58 -7.13 12.19
CA LEU A 50 -11.84 -6.03 12.82
C LEU A 50 -12.66 -5.35 13.90
N VAL A 51 -13.97 -5.36 13.76
CA VAL A 51 -14.91 -4.81 14.74
C VAL A 51 -16.00 -5.82 15.03
N ASN A 52 -16.51 -5.77 16.25
CA ASN A 52 -17.70 -6.48 16.68
C ASN A 52 -18.84 -5.49 16.90
N GLU A 53 -20.05 -6.01 16.94
CA GLU A 53 -21.27 -5.24 17.15
C GLU A 53 -22.11 -5.91 18.23
N LYS A 54 -22.64 -5.10 19.14
CA LYS A 54 -23.60 -5.52 20.17
C LYS A 54 -24.72 -4.48 20.27
N ILE A 55 -25.93 -4.93 20.55
CA ILE A 55 -27.03 -4.02 20.92
C ILE A 55 -26.99 -3.87 22.44
N GLU A 56 -26.79 -2.64 22.92
CA GLU A 56 -26.75 -2.31 24.34
C GLU A 56 -27.62 -1.07 24.56
N ASN A 57 -28.56 -1.14 25.51
CA ASN A 57 -29.51 -0.05 25.80
C ASN A 57 -30.22 0.50 24.56
N LYS A 58 -30.71 -0.39 23.68
CA LYS A 58 -31.34 -0.07 22.37
C LYS A 58 -30.43 0.67 21.38
N SER A 59 -29.15 0.81 21.69
CA SER A 59 -28.15 1.44 20.84
C SER A 59 -27.24 0.40 20.20
N ARG A 60 -26.95 0.59 18.91
CA ARG A 60 -25.99 -0.23 18.18
C ARG A 60 -24.58 0.18 18.58
N MET A 61 -23.89 -0.63 19.37
CA MET A 61 -22.52 -0.41 19.82
C MET A 61 -21.53 -1.15 18.93
N ILE A 62 -20.47 -0.46 18.53
CA ILE A 62 -19.35 -1.00 17.74
C ILE A 62 -18.09 -0.94 18.60
N PHE A 63 -17.33 -2.03 18.65
CA PHE A 63 -16.09 -2.14 19.44
C PHE A 63 -15.02 -2.90 18.65
N LEU A 64 -13.75 -2.67 18.97
CA LEU A 64 -12.65 -3.38 18.32
C LEU A 64 -12.70 -4.87 18.65
N ALA A 65 -12.48 -5.71 17.64
CA ALA A 65 -12.32 -7.15 17.82
C ALA A 65 -10.85 -7.53 18.12
N ILE A 66 -9.92 -6.58 18.03
CA ILE A 66 -8.48 -6.76 18.23
C ILE A 66 -8.10 -6.05 19.54
N PRO A 67 -7.23 -6.64 20.39
CA PRO A 67 -6.76 -5.99 21.60
C PRO A 67 -6.11 -4.64 21.30
N ASN A 68 -6.28 -3.67 22.20
CA ASN A 68 -5.63 -2.37 22.10
C ASN A 68 -4.12 -2.58 22.26
N ILE A 69 -3.35 -2.22 21.24
CA ILE A 69 -1.89 -2.39 21.22
C ILE A 69 -1.29 -1.02 21.51
N GLU A 70 -0.32 -0.96 22.43
CA GLU A 70 0.49 0.24 22.60
C GLU A 70 1.23 0.54 21.29
N LYS A 71 0.89 1.66 20.66
CA LYS A 71 1.44 2.06 19.35
C LYS A 71 2.40 3.21 19.54
N ASN A 72 3.57 3.09 18.91
CA ASN A 72 4.48 4.21 18.80
C ASN A 72 4.02 5.18 17.70
N THR A 73 3.54 6.36 18.07
CA THR A 73 3.00 7.36 17.13
C THR A 73 4.02 7.89 16.12
N ASP A 74 5.31 7.66 16.38
CA ASP A 74 6.42 8.17 15.58
C ASP A 74 6.82 7.21 14.46
N THR A 75 6.18 6.04 14.37
CA THR A 75 6.52 4.98 13.43
C THR A 75 5.34 4.63 12.53
N LEU A 76 5.66 4.15 11.32
CA LEU A 76 4.65 3.58 10.44
C LEU A 76 4.02 2.36 11.12
N TYR A 77 2.68 2.35 11.17
CA TYR A 77 1.88 1.29 11.78
C TYR A 77 2.13 1.05 13.28
N GLY A 78 2.79 1.98 13.96
CA GLY A 78 3.01 1.89 15.40
C GLY A 78 4.04 0.85 15.83
N LEU A 79 4.98 0.49 14.95
CA LEU A 79 6.04 -0.48 15.23
C LEU A 79 6.82 -0.15 16.52
N PRO A 80 7.10 -1.13 17.38
CA PRO A 80 7.75 -0.90 18.67
C PRO A 80 9.28 -0.85 18.52
N LEU A 81 9.78 0.20 17.86
CA LEU A 81 11.22 0.43 17.73
C LEU A 81 11.81 0.96 19.05
N SER A 82 13.06 0.62 19.33
CA SER A 82 13.77 1.11 20.52
C SER A 82 13.97 2.63 20.47
N LYS A 83 14.09 3.25 21.65
CA LYS A 83 14.37 4.69 21.77
C LYS A 83 15.63 5.10 21.01
N ASP A 84 16.66 4.26 21.02
CA ASP A 84 17.92 4.52 20.32
C ASP A 84 17.74 4.55 18.80
N ILE A 85 17.00 3.58 18.23
CA ILE A 85 16.69 3.55 16.79
C ILE A 85 15.88 4.79 16.41
N LEU A 86 14.91 5.19 17.23
CA LEU A 86 14.08 6.37 16.99
C LEU A 86 14.93 7.65 17.04
N ASN A 87 15.76 7.81 18.07
CA ASN A 87 16.63 8.98 18.22
C ASN A 87 17.63 9.06 17.06
N LYS A 88 18.34 7.97 16.73
CA LYS A 88 19.26 7.95 15.58
C LYS A 88 18.55 8.25 14.26
N SER A 89 17.35 7.70 14.04
CA SER A 89 16.54 8.02 12.85
C SER A 89 16.20 9.52 12.78
N ARG A 90 15.82 10.14 13.92
CA ARG A 90 15.54 11.58 14.01
C ARG A 90 16.80 12.41 13.73
N CYS A 91 17.95 12.01 14.27
CA CYS A 91 19.22 12.67 14.02
C CYS A 91 19.62 12.60 12.53
N ILE A 92 19.36 11.49 11.84
CA ILE A 92 19.56 11.38 10.38
C ILE A 92 18.62 12.30 9.62
N PHE A 93 17.32 12.28 9.95
CA PHE A 93 16.36 13.19 9.30
C PHE A 93 16.73 14.65 9.50
N GLN A 94 17.14 15.02 10.72
CA GLN A 94 17.58 16.37 11.05
C GLN A 94 18.84 16.75 10.29
N ALA A 95 19.88 15.91 10.30
CA ALA A 95 21.13 16.17 9.60
C ALA A 95 20.93 16.36 8.09
N VAL A 96 20.14 15.48 7.45
CA VAL A 96 19.78 15.63 6.02
C VAL A 96 18.98 16.92 5.79
N SER A 97 18.03 17.24 6.66
CA SER A 97 17.25 18.47 6.54
C SER A 97 18.11 19.73 6.69
N ASP A 98 19.02 19.74 7.66
CA ASP A 98 19.93 20.85 7.94
C ASP A 98 20.87 21.08 6.76
N VAL A 99 21.51 20.02 6.25
CA VAL A 99 22.39 20.11 5.07
C VAL A 99 21.67 20.71 3.86
N TRP A 100 20.46 20.24 3.56
CA TRP A 100 19.69 20.78 2.44
C TRP A 100 19.29 22.24 2.68
N LYS A 101 18.87 22.58 3.90
CA LYS A 101 18.49 23.95 4.25
C LYS A 101 19.69 24.90 4.14
N ASP A 102 20.86 24.48 4.61
CA ASP A 102 22.10 25.26 4.57
C ASP A 102 22.58 25.51 3.13
N LYS A 103 22.42 24.52 2.24
CA LYS A 103 22.94 24.60 0.85
C LYS A 103 21.94 25.21 -0.14
N GLU A 104 20.64 25.00 0.06
CA GLU A 104 19.60 25.34 -0.92
C GLU A 104 18.63 26.43 -0.43
N ASN A 105 18.71 26.84 0.83
CA ASN A 105 17.82 27.82 1.46
C ASN A 105 16.32 27.42 1.42
N TYR A 106 16.00 26.12 1.39
CA TYR A 106 14.64 25.61 1.54
C TYR A 106 14.59 24.27 2.27
N ASN A 107 13.43 23.94 2.84
CA ASN A 107 13.21 22.65 3.51
C ASN A 107 13.02 21.52 2.49
N ILE A 108 13.80 20.45 2.64
CA ILE A 108 13.70 19.26 1.80
C ILE A 108 12.30 18.62 1.89
N ARG A 109 11.75 18.20 0.74
CA ARG A 109 10.43 17.53 0.71
C ARG A 109 10.48 16.15 1.37
N PRO A 110 9.40 15.69 2.04
CA PRO A 110 9.41 14.44 2.81
C PRO A 110 9.86 13.19 2.03
N THR A 111 9.45 13.04 0.76
CA THR A 111 9.88 11.90 -0.06
C THR A 111 11.38 11.93 -0.33
N ARG A 112 11.94 13.10 -0.67
CA ARG A 112 13.39 13.24 -0.92
C ARG A 112 14.18 13.03 0.37
N LEU A 113 13.67 13.54 1.50
CA LEU A 113 14.22 13.31 2.83
C LEU A 113 14.33 11.81 3.16
N GLN A 114 13.28 11.02 2.93
CA GLN A 114 13.32 9.58 3.13
C GLN A 114 14.40 8.90 2.25
N LYS A 115 14.53 9.30 0.98
CA LYS A 115 15.52 8.71 0.06
C LYS A 115 16.96 9.04 0.48
N ALA A 116 17.24 10.30 0.79
CA ALA A 116 18.55 10.71 1.27
C ALA A 116 18.88 10.05 2.62
N SER A 117 17.92 9.97 3.54
CA SER A 117 18.12 9.33 4.86
C SER A 117 18.44 7.84 4.76
N VAL A 118 17.77 7.10 3.87
CA VAL A 118 18.11 5.69 3.60
C VAL A 118 19.56 5.56 3.13
N ARG A 119 20.02 6.44 2.25
CA ARG A 119 21.41 6.41 1.76
C ARG A 119 22.43 6.72 2.84
N VAL A 120 22.11 7.63 3.77
CA VAL A 120 22.96 7.87 4.95
C VAL A 120 23.07 6.61 5.80
N VAL A 121 21.94 5.95 6.11
CA VAL A 121 21.92 4.67 6.85
C VAL A 121 22.76 3.60 6.16
N GLU A 122 22.60 3.44 4.84
CA GLU A 122 23.34 2.44 4.05
C GLU A 122 24.84 2.73 4.00
N LYS A 123 25.26 3.99 3.79
CA LYS A 123 26.68 4.38 3.75
C LYS A 123 27.37 4.22 5.10
N MET A 124 26.67 4.52 6.18
CA MET A 124 27.19 4.36 7.55
C MET A 124 27.01 2.93 8.09
N ASN A 125 26.30 2.05 7.36
CA ASN A 125 25.93 0.70 7.81
C ASN A 125 25.27 0.69 9.20
N LEU A 126 24.36 1.65 9.46
CA LEU A 126 23.71 1.77 10.76
C LEU A 126 22.65 0.66 10.96
N PRO A 127 22.47 0.16 12.19
CA PRO A 127 21.48 -0.87 12.52
C PRO A 127 20.05 -0.32 12.60
N ILE A 128 19.67 0.53 11.64
CA ILE A 128 18.34 1.13 11.55
C ILE A 128 17.50 0.35 10.53
N PRO A 129 16.25 -0.02 10.86
CA PRO A 129 15.40 -0.75 9.92
C PRO A 129 15.16 0.03 8.63
N ILE A 130 15.46 -0.59 7.49
CA ILE A 130 15.08 -0.10 6.16
C ILE A 130 14.06 -1.07 5.57
N ALA A 131 12.93 -0.55 5.12
CA ALA A 131 11.85 -1.33 4.53
C ALA A 131 11.54 -0.89 3.10
N TRP A 132 11.25 -1.85 2.22
CA TRP A 132 10.62 -1.59 0.94
C TRP A 132 9.15 -1.25 1.16
N TYR A 133 8.70 -0.11 0.65
CA TYR A 133 7.29 0.30 0.68
C TYR A 133 6.88 0.97 -0.62
N ARG A 134 5.64 1.47 -0.74
CA ARG A 134 4.99 2.02 -1.95
C ARG A 134 5.89 2.63 -3.05
N PHE A 135 6.92 3.39 -2.68
CA PHE A 135 7.81 4.10 -3.60
C PHE A 135 9.29 3.74 -3.38
N GLY A 136 9.60 2.52 -2.95
CA GLY A 136 10.97 2.04 -2.70
C GLY A 136 11.34 1.98 -1.22
N LYS A 137 12.65 2.00 -0.94
CA LYS A 137 13.18 1.92 0.44
C LYS A 137 12.81 3.17 1.25
N ILE A 138 12.45 2.96 2.52
CA ILE A 138 12.15 3.99 3.52
C ILE A 138 12.64 3.56 4.90
N LEU A 139 12.79 4.54 5.80
CA LEU A 139 12.84 4.29 7.23
C LEU A 139 11.39 4.21 7.75
N PRO A 140 11.01 3.21 8.56
CA PRO A 140 9.65 3.06 9.10
C PRO A 140 9.33 4.06 10.23
N VAL A 141 9.96 5.24 10.20
CA VAL A 141 9.85 6.33 11.17
C VAL A 141 9.33 7.56 10.43
N PHE A 142 8.39 8.28 11.04
CA PHE A 142 7.87 9.51 10.47
C PHE A 142 8.89 10.65 10.61
N PRO A 143 9.21 11.36 9.52
CA PRO A 143 10.17 12.46 9.55
C PRO A 143 9.64 13.71 10.28
N GLN A 144 8.41 13.70 10.79
CA GLN A 144 7.75 14.84 11.43
C GLN A 144 8.13 15.02 12.91
N THR A 145 8.92 14.11 13.48
CA THR A 145 9.36 14.14 14.89
C THR A 145 10.77 14.72 15.03
N ILE A 146 11.04 15.85 14.36
CA ILE A 146 12.38 16.43 14.21
C ILE A 146 12.81 17.14 15.50
N VAL A 147 13.28 16.37 16.47
CA VAL A 147 14.24 16.83 17.46
C VAL A 147 15.17 15.66 17.78
N CYS A 148 16.40 15.69 17.24
CA CYS A 148 17.49 14.86 17.75
C CYS A 148 17.74 15.30 19.19
N GLN A 149 17.56 14.40 20.16
CA GLN A 149 17.66 14.79 21.58
C GLN A 149 19.09 14.81 22.08
N ASP A 150 19.98 14.07 21.42
CA ASP A 150 21.44 14.13 21.48
C ASP A 150 21.95 12.83 20.85
N SER A 151 22.84 12.94 19.89
CA SER A 151 23.55 11.79 19.34
C SER A 151 25.01 12.18 19.27
N GLU A 152 25.87 11.45 19.98
CA GLU A 152 27.33 11.57 19.86
C GLU A 152 27.75 11.52 18.38
N ASP A 153 27.03 10.72 17.58
CA ASP A 153 27.28 10.53 16.16
C ASP A 153 26.73 11.67 15.25
N TYR A 154 26.07 12.73 15.77
CA TYR A 154 25.39 13.71 14.91
C TYR A 154 26.31 14.38 13.89
N LYS A 155 27.53 14.72 14.32
CA LYS A 155 28.53 15.34 13.45
C LYS A 155 28.91 14.41 12.29
N GLU A 156 29.17 13.13 12.59
CA GLU A 156 29.50 12.12 11.59
C GLU A 156 28.32 11.87 10.63
N ILE A 157 27.10 11.77 11.18
CA ILE A 157 25.87 11.66 10.39
C ILE A 157 25.73 12.85 9.44
N ARG A 158 26.02 14.07 9.90
CA ARG A 158 25.96 15.29 9.08
C ARG A 158 27.03 15.29 8.00
N GLU A 159 28.25 14.85 8.27
CA GLU A 159 29.31 14.70 7.27
C GLU A 159 28.89 13.73 6.15
N VAL A 160 28.29 12.59 6.50
CA VAL A 160 27.77 11.64 5.49
C VAL A 160 26.55 12.22 4.76
N ALA A 161 25.69 12.98 5.45
CA ALA A 161 24.57 13.68 4.81
C ALA A 161 25.04 14.72 3.78
N GLU A 162 26.17 15.41 4.02
CA GLU A 162 26.79 16.30 3.04
C GLU A 162 27.28 15.54 1.80
N ILE A 163 27.89 14.36 1.98
CA ILE A 163 28.28 13.49 0.85
C ILE A 163 27.04 13.08 0.05
N VAL A 164 25.98 12.62 0.71
CA VAL A 164 24.72 12.23 0.05
C VAL A 164 24.10 13.41 -0.68
N TYR A 165 24.12 14.62 -0.10
CA TYR A 165 23.67 15.84 -0.77
C TYR A 165 24.43 16.09 -2.08
N LEU A 166 25.76 16.03 -2.07
CA LEU A 166 26.57 16.25 -3.26
C LEU A 166 26.25 15.24 -4.37
N GLU A 167 25.95 13.99 -4.01
CA GLU A 167 25.56 12.94 -4.95
C GLU A 167 24.13 13.10 -5.49
N ASP A 168 23.23 13.74 -4.74
CA ASP A 168 21.78 13.77 -5.00
C ASP A 168 21.21 15.11 -5.45
N LYS A 169 21.93 16.21 -5.25
CA LYS A 169 21.41 17.58 -5.46
C LYS A 169 20.80 17.77 -6.85
N ASP A 170 21.45 17.23 -7.87
CA ASP A 170 21.05 17.36 -9.28
C ASP A 170 20.06 16.25 -9.73
N LYS A 171 19.75 15.26 -8.88
CA LYS A 171 18.86 14.13 -9.22
C LYS A 171 17.42 14.44 -8.85
N THR A 172 16.48 14.12 -9.75
CA THR A 172 15.05 14.11 -9.40
C THR A 172 14.73 12.97 -8.43
N VAL A 173 13.63 13.10 -7.66
CA VAL A 173 13.17 12.00 -6.78
C VAL A 173 12.93 10.71 -7.57
N LEU A 174 12.39 10.81 -8.79
CA LEU A 174 12.20 9.66 -9.68
C LEU A 174 13.53 8.98 -10.04
N ALA A 175 14.59 9.75 -10.27
CA ALA A 175 15.91 9.19 -10.54
C ALA A 175 16.45 8.41 -9.32
N LEU A 176 16.27 8.95 -8.12
CA LEU A 176 16.64 8.27 -6.86
C LEU A 176 15.85 6.97 -6.65
N GLU A 177 14.55 6.98 -6.96
CA GLU A 177 13.71 5.77 -6.92
C GLU A 177 14.18 4.72 -7.93
N LEU A 178 14.46 5.13 -9.17
CA LEU A 178 14.94 4.22 -10.23
C LEU A 178 16.29 3.57 -9.88
N GLU A 179 17.16 4.27 -9.15
CA GLU A 179 18.40 3.67 -8.62
C GLU A 179 18.10 2.53 -7.66
N GLN A 180 17.17 2.72 -6.72
CA GLN A 180 16.74 1.66 -5.81
C GLN A 180 16.12 0.49 -6.58
N TYR A 181 15.26 0.77 -7.57
CA TYR A 181 14.51 -0.27 -8.29
C TYR A 181 15.39 -1.23 -9.10
N LYS A 182 16.67 -0.90 -9.32
CA LYS A 182 17.66 -1.84 -9.89
C LYS A 182 17.82 -3.10 -9.02
N GLU A 183 17.67 -2.96 -7.71
CA GLU A 183 17.73 -4.08 -6.75
C GLU A 183 16.44 -4.90 -6.72
N LYS A 184 15.31 -4.32 -7.14
CA LYS A 184 13.99 -4.93 -6.98
C LYS A 184 13.07 -4.69 -8.19
N PRO A 185 13.11 -5.57 -9.19
CA PRO A 185 12.39 -5.41 -10.47
C PRO A 185 10.89 -5.17 -10.32
N LEU A 186 10.24 -5.74 -9.29
CA LEU A 186 8.82 -5.52 -8.98
C LEU A 186 8.43 -4.04 -8.97
N TYR A 187 9.25 -3.19 -8.35
CA TYR A 187 9.00 -1.74 -8.27
C TYR A 187 9.20 -1.04 -9.62
N ALA A 188 10.15 -1.49 -10.42
CA ALA A 188 10.33 -0.97 -11.77
C ALA A 188 9.14 -1.31 -12.68
N PHE A 189 8.60 -2.53 -12.59
CA PHE A 189 7.41 -2.93 -13.33
C PHE A 189 6.16 -2.18 -12.87
N SER A 190 5.98 -2.04 -11.56
CA SER A 190 4.91 -1.23 -10.96
C SER A 190 4.95 0.23 -11.45
N LEU A 191 6.11 0.88 -11.42
CA LEU A 191 6.27 2.23 -11.94
C LEU A 191 5.96 2.32 -13.45
N LYS A 192 6.44 1.37 -14.25
CA LYS A 192 6.14 1.31 -15.69
C LYS A 192 4.65 1.19 -15.93
N LEU A 193 3.98 0.28 -15.23
CA LEU A 193 2.54 0.10 -15.31
C LEU A 193 1.82 1.40 -14.94
N ARG A 194 2.08 1.96 -13.76
CA ARG A 194 1.47 3.22 -13.31
C ARG A 194 1.57 4.34 -14.34
N ARG A 195 2.75 4.57 -14.94
CA ARG A 195 2.94 5.62 -15.95
C ARG A 195 2.16 5.37 -17.23
N LYS A 196 1.90 4.11 -17.59
CA LYS A 196 1.00 3.76 -18.70
C LYS A 196 -0.45 3.99 -18.31
N LEU A 197 -0.82 3.68 -17.06
CA LEU A 197 -2.17 3.89 -16.54
C LEU A 197 -2.52 5.37 -16.32
N GLU A 198 -1.54 6.25 -16.16
CA GLU A 198 -1.81 7.69 -16.09
C GLU A 198 -2.17 8.31 -17.46
N ARG A 199 -2.08 7.53 -18.56
CA ARG A 199 -2.54 7.94 -19.90
C ARG A 199 -4.00 7.56 -20.10
N THR A 200 -4.76 8.42 -20.76
CA THR A 200 -6.17 8.17 -21.07
C THR A 200 -6.34 7.19 -22.22
N THR A 201 -5.51 7.26 -23.25
CA THR A 201 -5.65 6.45 -24.48
C THR A 201 -4.48 5.49 -24.68
N TRP A 202 -4.76 4.25 -25.08
CA TRP A 202 -3.74 3.24 -25.36
C TRP A 202 -3.84 2.68 -26.78
N SER A 203 -2.76 2.77 -27.53
CA SER A 203 -2.60 2.06 -28.80
C SER A 203 -2.59 0.55 -28.61
N LYS A 204 -2.81 -0.22 -29.69
CA LYS A 204 -2.70 -1.69 -29.67
C LYS A 204 -1.34 -2.17 -29.13
N LYS A 205 -0.26 -1.48 -29.51
CA LYS A 205 1.09 -1.79 -29.02
C LYS A 205 1.20 -1.54 -27.51
N GLU A 206 0.67 -0.42 -27.02
CA GLU A 206 0.70 -0.11 -25.58
C GLU A 206 -0.12 -1.10 -24.76
N LYS A 207 -1.27 -1.56 -25.27
CA LYS A 207 -2.05 -2.61 -24.61
C LYS A 207 -1.25 -3.91 -24.46
N GLU A 208 -0.51 -4.31 -25.49
CA GLU A 208 0.36 -5.50 -25.40
C GLU A 208 1.52 -5.27 -24.41
N GLU A 209 2.14 -4.08 -24.40
CA GLU A 209 3.16 -3.73 -23.41
C GLU A 209 2.60 -3.77 -21.97
N ILE A 210 1.38 -3.28 -21.74
CA ILE A 210 0.72 -3.34 -20.43
C ILE A 210 0.49 -4.80 -20.02
N LYS A 211 0.00 -5.63 -20.94
CA LYS A 211 -0.21 -7.06 -20.72
C LYS A 211 1.08 -7.79 -20.34
N ASP A 212 2.19 -7.50 -21.03
CA ASP A 212 3.51 -8.05 -20.68
C ASP A 212 3.95 -7.64 -19.28
N ILE A 213 3.75 -6.37 -18.90
CA ILE A 213 4.06 -5.88 -17.56
C ILE A 213 3.19 -6.59 -16.51
N LEU A 214 1.90 -6.82 -16.78
CA LEU A 214 0.99 -7.53 -15.86
C LEU A 214 1.44 -8.97 -15.64
N TYR A 215 1.87 -9.69 -16.69
CA TYR A 215 2.46 -11.02 -16.52
C TYR A 215 3.75 -10.97 -15.68
N GLN A 216 4.64 -10.01 -15.95
CA GLN A 216 5.87 -9.85 -15.16
C GLN A 216 5.59 -9.57 -13.69
N LEU A 217 4.56 -8.76 -13.39
CA LEU A 217 4.10 -8.54 -12.03
C LEU A 217 3.61 -9.85 -11.38
N MET A 218 2.77 -10.63 -12.06
CA MET A 218 2.32 -11.94 -11.54
C MET A 218 3.49 -12.88 -11.21
N PHE A 219 4.53 -12.91 -12.04
CA PHE A 219 5.69 -13.79 -11.80
C PHE A 219 6.65 -13.29 -10.71
N THR A 220 6.72 -11.98 -10.50
CA THR A 220 7.61 -11.35 -9.50
C THR A 220 6.98 -11.28 -8.12
N ILE A 221 5.65 -11.28 -8.04
CA ILE A 221 4.87 -11.42 -6.81
C ILE A 221 4.96 -12.89 -6.36
N ARG A 222 6.11 -13.25 -5.78
CA ARG A 222 6.29 -14.52 -5.06
C ARG A 222 6.43 -14.20 -3.59
N PHE A 223 5.42 -14.56 -2.81
CA PHE A 223 5.42 -14.35 -1.38
C PHE A 223 5.42 -15.69 -0.65
N ASP A 224 5.83 -15.66 0.62
CA ASP A 224 5.68 -16.81 1.50
C ASP A 224 4.23 -17.30 1.49
N LYS A 225 4.02 -18.61 1.70
CA LYS A 225 2.68 -19.23 1.75
C LYS A 225 1.71 -18.50 2.68
N LYS A 226 2.24 -17.87 3.73
CA LYS A 226 1.48 -17.02 4.65
C LYS A 226 0.70 -15.92 3.94
N PHE A 227 1.21 -15.43 2.82
CA PHE A 227 0.62 -14.35 2.05
C PHE A 227 -0.14 -14.81 0.80
N ASP A 228 -0.34 -16.12 0.60
CA ASP A 228 -1.03 -16.67 -0.58
C ASP A 228 -2.39 -16.00 -0.81
N GLU A 229 -3.18 -15.81 0.25
CA GLU A 229 -4.49 -15.17 0.13
C GLU A 229 -4.42 -13.70 -0.32
N TYR A 230 -3.32 -13.01 -0.06
CA TYR A 230 -3.11 -11.62 -0.49
C TYR A 230 -2.46 -11.58 -1.88
N ALA A 231 -1.58 -12.53 -2.20
CA ALA A 231 -0.99 -12.71 -3.51
C ALA A 231 -2.06 -13.05 -4.58
N ASN A 232 -3.08 -13.82 -4.18
CA ASN A 232 -4.21 -14.16 -5.04
C ASN A 232 -4.98 -12.92 -5.50
N VAL A 233 -5.17 -11.92 -4.64
CA VAL A 233 -5.82 -10.64 -4.99
C VAL A 233 -5.03 -9.91 -6.09
N ALA A 234 -3.70 -9.87 -5.97
CA ALA A 234 -2.86 -9.23 -6.99
C ALA A 234 -2.83 -10.02 -8.31
N SER A 235 -2.90 -11.35 -8.23
CA SER A 235 -2.97 -12.22 -9.41
C SER A 235 -4.33 -12.09 -10.13
N GLU A 236 -5.41 -12.03 -9.37
CA GLU A 236 -6.77 -11.79 -9.87
C GLU A 236 -6.86 -10.44 -10.58
N PHE A 237 -6.33 -9.37 -9.97
CA PHE A 237 -6.21 -8.06 -10.63
C PHE A 237 -5.55 -8.16 -12.00
N ALA A 238 -4.37 -8.79 -12.07
CA ALA A 238 -3.61 -8.88 -13.30
C ALA A 238 -4.38 -9.67 -14.38
N GLN A 239 -4.98 -10.79 -14.02
CA GLN A 239 -5.79 -11.60 -14.94
C GLN A 239 -7.01 -10.84 -15.47
N MET A 240 -7.77 -10.20 -14.58
CA MET A 240 -8.94 -9.41 -14.96
C MET A 240 -8.55 -8.23 -15.85
N PHE A 241 -7.42 -7.58 -15.55
CA PHE A 241 -6.99 -6.45 -16.34
C PHE A 241 -6.54 -6.87 -17.74
N ILE A 242 -5.88 -8.03 -17.88
CA ILE A 242 -5.56 -8.60 -19.19
C ILE A 242 -6.82 -8.83 -20.04
N GLU A 243 -7.91 -9.28 -19.41
CA GLU A 243 -9.20 -9.44 -20.10
C GLU A 243 -9.83 -8.09 -20.48
N ILE A 244 -9.81 -7.11 -19.56
CA ILE A 244 -10.33 -5.75 -19.79
C ILE A 244 -9.58 -5.06 -20.95
N LEU A 245 -8.27 -5.30 -21.13
CA LEU A 245 -7.53 -4.69 -22.24
C LEU A 245 -8.08 -5.05 -23.63
N LYS A 246 -8.86 -6.13 -23.75
CA LYS A 246 -9.55 -6.55 -24.99
C LYS A 246 -10.74 -5.66 -25.34
N GLU A 247 -11.26 -4.89 -24.38
CA GLU A 247 -12.36 -3.95 -24.61
C GLU A 247 -11.98 -2.82 -25.57
N SER A 248 -13.03 -2.16 -26.09
CA SER A 248 -12.85 -0.98 -26.93
C SER A 248 -12.15 0.16 -26.17
N GLN A 249 -11.38 0.99 -26.87
CA GLN A 249 -10.66 2.09 -26.21
C GLN A 249 -11.60 3.05 -25.48
N ARG A 250 -12.79 3.30 -26.04
CA ARG A 250 -13.83 4.11 -25.39
C ARG A 250 -14.21 3.58 -24.01
N VAL A 251 -14.42 2.27 -23.87
CA VAL A 251 -14.76 1.65 -22.57
C VAL A 251 -13.62 1.83 -21.57
N LEU A 252 -12.37 1.74 -22.03
CA LEU A 252 -11.20 1.95 -21.17
C LEU A 252 -11.08 3.40 -20.72
N ASP A 253 -11.23 4.35 -21.64
CA ASP A 253 -11.21 5.79 -21.35
C ASP A 253 -12.30 6.17 -20.34
N ASP A 254 -13.54 5.68 -20.56
CA ASP A 254 -14.71 5.94 -19.71
C ASP A 254 -14.53 5.38 -18.28
N ASN A 255 -13.65 4.39 -18.10
CA ASN A 255 -13.42 3.70 -16.82
C ASN A 255 -12.00 3.89 -16.25
N GLN A 256 -11.25 4.87 -16.77
CA GLN A 256 -9.84 5.07 -16.41
C GLN A 256 -9.62 5.28 -14.91
N GLU A 257 -10.53 5.99 -14.24
CA GLU A 257 -10.47 6.24 -12.80
C GLU A 257 -10.58 4.92 -12.01
N ILE A 258 -11.50 4.03 -12.40
CA ILE A 258 -11.69 2.72 -11.77
C ILE A 258 -10.44 1.86 -11.95
N ILE A 259 -9.85 1.87 -13.16
CA ILE A 259 -8.61 1.15 -13.45
C ILE A 259 -7.47 1.64 -12.56
N LEU A 260 -7.27 2.96 -12.49
CA LEU A 260 -6.21 3.59 -11.70
C LEU A 260 -6.37 3.35 -10.21
N ASP A 261 -7.59 3.47 -9.68
CA ASP A 261 -7.84 3.29 -8.25
C ASP A 261 -7.72 1.82 -7.83
N THR A 262 -8.20 0.89 -8.67
CA THR A 262 -8.01 -0.55 -8.44
C THR A 262 -6.53 -0.91 -8.42
N TYR A 263 -5.75 -0.39 -9.38
CA TYR A 263 -4.30 -0.57 -9.39
C TYR A 263 -3.64 -0.04 -8.10
N LYS A 264 -4.01 1.16 -7.65
CA LYS A 264 -3.44 1.75 -6.42
C LYS A 264 -3.75 0.91 -5.18
N ASP A 265 -5.00 0.45 -5.03
CA ASP A 265 -5.40 -0.37 -3.88
C ASP A 265 -4.69 -1.74 -3.88
N VAL A 266 -4.53 -2.37 -5.05
CA VAL A 266 -3.76 -3.62 -5.19
C VAL A 266 -2.28 -3.38 -4.92
N TRP A 267 -1.71 -2.29 -5.42
CA TRP A 267 -0.31 -1.94 -5.16
C TRP A 267 -0.03 -1.61 -3.68
N ASP A 268 -0.98 -0.97 -3.00
CA ASP A 268 -0.91 -0.74 -1.56
C ASP A 268 -0.84 -2.06 -0.80
N LEU A 269 -1.61 -3.08 -1.20
CA LEU A 269 -1.52 -4.42 -0.63
C LEU A 269 -0.17 -5.08 -0.92
N VAL A 270 0.28 -5.09 -2.17
CA VAL A 270 1.57 -5.69 -2.58
C VAL A 270 2.74 -5.04 -1.84
N SER A 271 2.76 -3.71 -1.75
CA SER A 271 3.81 -2.97 -1.05
C SER A 271 3.76 -3.17 0.47
N MET A 272 2.61 -3.52 1.04
CA MET A 272 2.48 -3.91 2.45
C MET A 272 3.16 -5.26 2.73
N ILE A 273 3.05 -6.21 1.80
CA ILE A 273 3.74 -7.51 1.89
C ILE A 273 5.26 -7.28 1.84
N GLU A 274 5.71 -6.42 0.92
CA GLU A 274 7.14 -6.07 0.82
C GLU A 274 7.69 -5.36 2.05
N PHE A 275 6.86 -4.51 2.67
CA PHE A 275 7.19 -3.85 3.93
C PHE A 275 7.38 -4.86 5.05
N TYR A 276 6.45 -5.81 5.18
CA TYR A 276 6.57 -6.90 6.15
C TYR A 276 7.85 -7.71 5.95
N ASN A 277 8.08 -8.20 4.73
CA ASN A 277 9.23 -9.06 4.42
C ASN A 277 10.56 -8.33 4.68
N SER A 278 10.62 -7.04 4.35
CA SER A 278 11.83 -6.24 4.61
C SER A 278 12.13 -6.05 6.09
N LEU A 279 11.11 -6.08 6.95
CA LEU A 279 11.25 -5.89 8.39
C LEU A 279 11.53 -7.17 9.16
N GLN A 280 11.35 -8.36 8.57
CA GLN A 280 11.61 -9.65 9.23
C GLN A 280 13.06 -9.80 9.73
N LYS A 281 14.02 -9.12 9.07
CA LYS A 281 15.42 -9.09 9.53
C LYS A 281 15.67 -8.18 10.74
N TYR A 282 14.71 -7.34 11.12
CA TYR A 282 14.84 -6.36 12.21
C TYR A 282 13.85 -6.58 13.36
N CYS A 283 12.72 -7.25 13.09
CA CYS A 283 11.63 -7.45 14.04
C CYS A 283 11.14 -8.89 13.97
N SER A 284 10.77 -9.47 15.12
CA SER A 284 10.21 -10.81 15.16
C SER A 284 8.86 -10.87 14.43
N THR A 285 8.56 -12.03 13.84
CA THR A 285 7.28 -12.31 13.16
C THR A 285 6.07 -12.00 14.04
N GLU A 286 6.16 -12.30 15.35
CA GLU A 286 5.09 -12.03 16.32
C GLU A 286 4.81 -10.53 16.46
N ILE A 287 5.85 -9.70 16.59
CA ILE A 287 5.71 -8.23 16.64
C ILE A 287 5.10 -7.72 15.33
N LEU A 288 5.61 -8.20 14.19
CA LEU A 288 5.09 -7.77 12.89
C LEU A 288 3.62 -8.15 12.71
N ASP A 289 3.21 -9.36 13.10
CA ASP A 289 1.82 -9.81 13.00
C ASP A 289 0.90 -8.99 13.89
N LYS A 290 1.34 -8.70 15.12
CA LYS A 290 0.60 -7.87 16.06
C LYS A 290 0.33 -6.48 15.50
N HIS A 291 1.33 -5.82 14.92
CA HIS A 291 1.21 -4.43 14.45
C HIS A 291 0.66 -4.31 13.02
N LEU A 292 0.88 -5.32 12.16
CA LEU A 292 0.56 -5.25 10.72
C LEU A 292 -0.67 -6.06 10.30
N SER A 293 -1.21 -6.94 11.14
CA SER A 293 -2.42 -7.73 10.82
C SER A 293 -3.64 -6.88 10.46
N TRP A 294 -3.94 -5.83 11.25
CA TRP A 294 -5.04 -4.92 10.94
C TRP A 294 -4.80 -4.15 9.64
N PRO A 295 -3.65 -3.47 9.44
CA PRO A 295 -3.34 -2.83 8.17
C PRO A 295 -3.47 -3.78 6.97
N PHE A 296 -2.97 -5.01 7.05
CA PHE A 296 -3.12 -6.02 6.00
C PHE A 296 -4.58 -6.29 5.65
N LYS A 297 -5.43 -6.51 6.66
CA LYS A 297 -6.85 -6.77 6.45
C LYS A 297 -7.55 -5.58 5.80
N VAL A 298 -7.20 -4.36 6.17
CA VAL A 298 -7.75 -3.13 5.55
C VAL A 298 -7.32 -3.02 4.10
N GLU A 299 -6.03 -3.20 3.79
CA GLU A 299 -5.56 -3.12 2.40
C GLU A 299 -6.14 -4.24 1.53
N LYS A 300 -6.24 -5.47 2.07
CA LYS A 300 -6.95 -6.58 1.39
C LYS A 300 -8.40 -6.24 1.11
N GLY A 301 -9.11 -5.71 2.11
CA GLY A 301 -10.52 -5.32 1.97
C GLY A 301 -10.73 -4.24 0.91
N ASN A 302 -9.86 -3.21 0.89
CA ASN A 302 -9.90 -2.17 -0.14
C ASN A 302 -9.65 -2.75 -1.53
N ALA A 303 -8.58 -3.54 -1.69
CA ALA A 303 -8.23 -4.16 -2.96
C ALA A 303 -9.34 -5.10 -3.47
N THR A 304 -9.89 -5.96 -2.61
CA THR A 304 -10.98 -6.89 -2.97
C THR A 304 -12.24 -6.14 -3.42
N GLU A 305 -12.59 -5.06 -2.73
CA GLU A 305 -13.78 -4.27 -3.07
C GLU A 305 -13.59 -3.45 -4.35
N SER A 306 -12.39 -2.94 -4.59
CA SER A 306 -12.06 -2.28 -5.86
C SER A 306 -12.05 -3.31 -7.00
N LEU A 307 -11.60 -4.55 -6.76
CA LEU A 307 -11.71 -5.65 -7.73
C LEU A 307 -13.14 -6.04 -8.06
N LYS A 308 -14.06 -6.03 -7.10
CA LYS A 308 -15.49 -6.25 -7.40
C LYS A 308 -16.02 -5.23 -8.39
N ARG A 309 -15.73 -3.94 -8.19
CA ARG A 309 -16.10 -2.86 -9.13
C ARG A 309 -15.38 -3.01 -10.46
N PHE A 310 -14.12 -3.41 -10.43
CA PHE A 310 -13.33 -3.71 -11.61
C PHE A 310 -13.90 -4.87 -12.43
N SER A 311 -14.49 -5.88 -11.77
CA SER A 311 -15.13 -7.04 -12.41
C SER A 311 -16.33 -6.67 -13.28
N GLU A 312 -17.01 -5.58 -12.95
CA GLU A 312 -18.15 -5.07 -13.71
C GLU A 312 -17.73 -4.57 -15.10
N LEU A 313 -16.42 -4.30 -15.30
CA LEU A 313 -15.83 -3.89 -16.57
C LEU A 313 -15.45 -5.07 -17.47
N LEU A 314 -15.50 -6.30 -16.96
CA LEU A 314 -15.18 -7.46 -17.77
C LEU A 314 -16.15 -7.53 -18.95
N PRO A 315 -15.66 -7.93 -20.15
CA PRO A 315 -16.53 -8.16 -21.27
C PRO A 315 -17.67 -9.07 -20.83
N THR A 316 -18.91 -8.56 -20.87
CA THR A 316 -20.05 -9.45 -20.74
C THR A 316 -19.90 -10.44 -21.88
N VAL A 317 -19.84 -11.72 -21.57
CA VAL A 317 -19.98 -12.76 -22.57
C VAL A 317 -21.33 -12.47 -23.21
N LYS A 318 -21.35 -11.75 -24.35
CA LYS A 318 -22.46 -11.86 -25.29
C LYS A 318 -22.66 -13.36 -25.40
N GLU A 319 -23.88 -13.83 -25.18
CA GLU A 319 -24.27 -15.18 -25.57
C GLU A 319 -24.02 -15.31 -27.08
N VAL A 320 -22.75 -15.49 -27.44
CA VAL A 320 -22.37 -16.09 -28.69
C VAL A 320 -22.87 -17.49 -28.49
N ASN A 321 -23.97 -17.81 -29.19
CA ASN A 321 -24.38 -19.16 -29.50
C ASN A 321 -23.14 -19.92 -29.96
N SER A 322 -22.44 -20.49 -28.99
CA SER A 322 -21.18 -21.17 -29.20
C SER A 322 -21.53 -22.50 -29.87
N PRO A 323 -20.94 -22.83 -31.03
CA PRO A 323 -21.12 -24.12 -31.68
C PRO A 323 -20.66 -25.31 -30.81
N LEU A 324 -20.10 -25.07 -29.62
CA LEU A 324 -19.61 -26.11 -28.71
C LEU A 324 -20.72 -26.99 -28.10
N ARG A 325 -22.02 -26.69 -28.32
CA ARG A 325 -23.09 -27.68 -28.07
C ARG A 325 -23.10 -28.84 -29.08
N LYS A 326 -22.38 -28.77 -30.22
CA LYS A 326 -22.25 -29.92 -31.15
C LYS A 326 -21.24 -30.99 -30.71
N TYR A 327 -20.39 -30.74 -29.71
CA TYR A 327 -19.41 -31.72 -29.23
C TYR A 327 -19.81 -32.48 -27.96
N LYS A 328 -20.99 -32.22 -27.37
CA LYS A 328 -21.57 -33.06 -26.31
C LYS A 328 -22.59 -34.09 -26.80
N GLY A 329 -22.78 -34.23 -28.12
CA GLY A 329 -23.75 -35.14 -28.75
C GLY A 329 -23.19 -36.39 -29.42
N ARG A 330 -21.87 -36.69 -29.32
CA ARG A 330 -21.26 -37.85 -30.02
C ARG A 330 -20.38 -38.78 -29.17
N ALA A 331 -20.34 -38.62 -27.85
CA ALA A 331 -19.56 -39.49 -26.95
C ALA A 331 -20.43 -40.32 -25.98
N LYS A 332 -21.68 -40.67 -26.37
CA LYS A 332 -22.57 -41.56 -25.60
C LYS A 332 -23.29 -42.63 -26.44
N LEU A 333 -22.75 -42.99 -27.60
CA LEU A 333 -23.17 -44.15 -28.37
C LEU A 333 -21.92 -44.89 -28.89
N GLN A 334 -21.18 -45.48 -27.95
CA GLN A 334 -20.20 -46.54 -28.17
C GLN A 334 -19.74 -47.01 -26.77
N ASN A 335 -20.59 -47.82 -26.13
CA ASN A 335 -20.24 -48.95 -25.28
C ASN A 335 -21.50 -49.42 -24.54
N HIS A 336 -21.89 -50.65 -24.90
CA HIS A 336 -23.01 -51.48 -24.46
C HIS A 336 -24.37 -51.23 -25.10
#